data_AF-A0A6I6DKP2-F1
#
_entry.id   AF-A0A6I6DKP2-F1
#
_cell.length_a   1.000
_cell.length_b   1.000
_cell.length_c   1.000
_cell.angle_alpha   90.00
_cell.angle_beta   90.00
_cell.angle_gamma   90.00
#
_symmetry.space_group_name_H-M   'P 1'
#
loop_
_entity.id
_entity.type
_entity.pdbx_description
1 polymer ?
#
loop_
_entity_poly.entity_id
_entity_poly.type
_entity_poly.pdbx_seq_one_letter_code
_entity_poly.pdbx_strand_id
1 'polypeptide(L)' 'MDEYFVHGAIERDGEVERVSDEEAKFWTVYKHIGELSYAVFDCCTRPDAEAASNLLNKLKAASE' A
#
# COMPACT_ATOMS: atom_id res chain seq x y z
N MET A 1 -1.83 13.61 -6.90
CA MET A 1 -2.20 12.41 -6.13
C MET A 1 -0.96 11.55 -6.08
N ASP A 2 -0.62 11.03 -4.91
CA ASP A 2 0.55 10.16 -4.77
C ASP A 2 0.33 8.88 -5.58
N GLU A 3 1.37 8.42 -6.28
CA GLU A 3 1.28 7.22 -7.12
C GLU A 3 1.27 5.96 -6.26
N TYR A 4 2.00 5.98 -5.14
CA TYR A 4 2.02 4.91 -4.15
C TYR A 4 1.23 5.31 -2.91
N PHE A 5 0.39 4.40 -2.40
CA PHE A 5 -0.44 4.63 -1.22
C PHE A 5 -0.59 3.36 -0.39
N VAL A 6 -1.12 3.49 0.82
CA VAL A 6 -1.19 2.41 1.82
C VAL A 6 -2.65 2.09 2.15
N HIS A 7 -2.95 0.81 2.37
CA HIS A 7 -4.20 0.41 2.99
C HIS A 7 -4.07 -0.79 3.91
N GLY A 8 -4.94 -0.84 4.92
CA GLY A 8 -5.13 -2.00 5.76
C GLY A 8 -5.68 -3.19 4.96
N ALA A 9 -5.18 -4.38 5.28
CA ALA A 9 -5.58 -5.63 4.66
C ALA A 9 -5.66 -6.77 5.69
N ILE A 10 -6.47 -7.76 5.35
CA ILE A 10 -6.64 -9.01 6.11
C ILE A 10 -6.62 -10.19 5.15
N GLU A 11 -5.99 -11.29 5.57
CA GLU A 11 -6.09 -12.57 4.87
C GLU A 11 -7.27 -13.37 5.43
N ARG A 12 -8.16 -13.82 4.53
CA ARG A 12 -9.30 -14.70 4.82
C ARG A 12 -9.32 -15.79 3.77
N ASP A 13 -9.25 -17.05 4.21
CA ASP A 13 -9.31 -18.23 3.33
C ASP A 13 -8.29 -18.21 2.18
N GLY A 14 -7.11 -17.64 2.42
CA GLY A 14 -6.04 -17.54 1.43
C GLY A 14 -6.20 -16.36 0.44
N GLU A 15 -7.25 -15.57 0.58
CA GLU A 15 -7.45 -14.33 -0.18
C GLU A 15 -7.16 -13.10 0.67
N VAL A 16 -6.57 -12.08 0.05
CA VAL A 16 -6.24 -10.81 0.71
C VAL A 16 -7.31 -9.78 0.36
N GLU A 17 -7.99 -9.29 1.39
CA GLU A 17 -9.04 -8.28 1.28
C GLU A 17 -8.57 -6.95 1.86
N ARG A 18 -8.90 -5.85 1.17
CA ARG A 18 -8.72 -4.49 1.66
C ARG A 18 -9.80 -4.19 2.72
N VAL A 19 -9.39 -3.78 3.91
CA VAL A 19 -10.29 -3.53 5.06
C VAL A 19 -9.95 -2.22 5.78
N SER A 20 -10.81 -1.76 6.69
CA SER A 20 -10.53 -0.56 7.48
C SER A 20 -9.31 -0.74 8.39
N ASP A 21 -8.77 0.37 8.89
CA ASP A 21 -7.59 0.38 9.75
C ASP A 21 -7.80 -0.42 11.04
N GLU A 22 -9.03 -0.48 11.56
CA GLU A 22 -9.39 -1.22 12.77
C GLU A 22 -9.40 -2.75 12.56
N GLU A 23 -9.69 -3.21 11.34
CA GLU A 23 -9.72 -4.62 10.98
C GLU A 23 -8.40 -5.13 10.39
N ALA A 24 -7.50 -4.20 10.02
CA ALA A 24 -6.25 -4.50 9.36
C ALA A 24 -5.36 -5.39 10.23
N LYS A 25 -4.89 -6.50 9.65
CA LYS A 25 -3.86 -7.35 10.25
C LYS A 25 -2.46 -7.05 9.70
N PHE A 26 -2.40 -6.47 8.51
CA PHE A 26 -1.18 -5.99 7.87
C PHE A 26 -1.53 -4.83 6.92
N TRP A 27 -0.50 -4.25 6.30
CA TRP A 27 -0.62 -3.05 5.49
C TRP A 27 -0.01 -3.28 4.12
N THR A 28 -0.80 -3.09 3.07
CA THR A 28 -0.36 -3.29 1.69
C THR A 28 -0.05 -1.94 1.06
N VAL A 29 1.10 -1.84 0.41
CA VAL A 29 1.45 -0.72 -0.45
C VAL A 29 0.88 -0.99 -1.84
N TYR A 30 0.11 -0.05 -2.34
CA TYR A 30 -0.49 -0.06 -3.67
C TYR A 30 0.16 0.95 -4.58
N LYS A 31 0.07 0.70 -5.88
CA LYS A 31 0.46 1.62 -6.95
C LYS A 31 -0.71 1.94 -7.86
N HIS A 32 -0.93 3.21 -8.14
CA HIS A 32 -1.85 3.68 -9.17
C HIS A 32 -1.25 3.49 -10.57
N ILE A 33 -2.02 2.87 -11.46
CA ILE A 33 -1.69 2.74 -12.88
C ILE A 33 -2.95 3.09 -13.68
N GLY A 34 -3.01 4.32 -14.19
CA GLY A 34 -4.23 4.86 -14.81
C GLY A 34 -5.35 4.98 -13.77
N GLU A 35 -6.51 4.41 -14.06
CA GLU A 35 -7.68 4.39 -13.16
C GLU A 35 -7.66 3.19 -12.18
N LEU A 36 -6.70 2.28 -12.33
CA LEU A 36 -6.60 1.07 -11.53
C LEU A 36 -5.51 1.20 -10.46
N SER A 37 -5.59 0.31 -9.46
CA SER A 37 -4.59 0.19 -8.41
C SER A 37 -4.18 -1.26 -8.24
N TYR A 38 -2.90 -1.51 -8.01
CA TYR A 38 -2.35 -2.85 -7.85
C TYR A 38 -1.54 -2.94 -6.57
N ALA A 39 -1.68 -4.05 -5.84
CA ALA A 39 -0.85 -4.35 -4.69
C ALA A 39 0.60 -4.56 -5.15
N VAL A 40 1.56 -3.98 -4.43
CA VAL A 40 2.99 -4.07 -4.74
C VAL A 40 3.68 -5.00 -3.74
N PHE A 41 3.49 -4.75 -2.43
CA PHE A 41 4.02 -5.58 -1.35
C PHE A 41 3.28 -5.28 -0.03
N ASP A 42 3.43 -6.21 0.91
CA ASP A 42 2.84 -6.13 2.25
C ASP A 42 3.89 -5.76 3.30
N CYS A 43 3.43 -5.12 4.38
CA CYS A 43 4.20 -4.77 5.55
C CYS A 43 3.44 -5.16 6.81
N CYS A 44 4.17 -5.65 7.81
CA CYS A 44 3.58 -6.05 9.10
C CYS A 44 3.00 -4.87 9.88
N THR A 45 3.49 -3.64 9.64
CA THR A 45 3.07 -2.44 10.37
C THR A 45 2.72 -1.29 9.44
N ARG A 46 1.82 -0.41 9.90
CA ARG A 46 1.44 0.81 9.18
C ARG A 46 2.63 1.75 8.95
N PRO A 47 3.44 2.08 9.97
CA PRO A 47 4.54 3.02 9.78
C PRO A 47 5.56 2.53 8.76
N ASP A 48 5.81 1.22 8.68
CA ASP A 48 6.71 0.66 7.67
C ASP A 48 6.13 0.82 6.25
N ALA A 49 4.84 0.54 6.06
CA ALA A 49 4.15 0.73 4.78
C ALA A 49 4.14 2.20 4.35
N GLU A 50 3.87 3.12 5.28
CA GLU A 50 3.87 4.56 5.03
C GLU A 50 5.28 5.08 4.72
N ALA A 51 6.30 4.63 5.43
CA ALA A 51 7.68 4.97 5.14
C ALA A 51 8.08 4.51 3.73
N ALA A 52 7.67 3.30 3.34
CA ALA A 52 7.95 2.74 2.03
C ALA A 52 7.22 3.49 0.91
N SER A 53 5.91 3.77 1.05
CA SER A 53 5.16 4.53 0.04
C SER A 53 5.73 5.94 -0.13
N ASN A 54 6.08 6.60 0.97
CA ASN A 54 6.71 7.92 0.95
C ASN A 54 8.05 7.92 0.21
N LEU A 55 8.89 6.91 0.44
CA LEU A 55 10.16 6.76 -0.27
C LEU A 55 9.93 6.54 -1.78
N LEU A 56 9.00 5.67 -2.16
CA LEU A 56 8.69 5.38 -3.56
C LEU A 56 8.16 6.62 -4.30
N ASN A 57 7.27 7.39 -3.67
CA ASN A 57 6.78 8.64 -4.24
C ASN A 57 7.92 9.68 -4.41
N LYS A 58 8.86 9.77 -3.45
CA LYS A 58 10.04 10.64 -3.59
C LYS A 58 10.94 10.22 -4.73
N LEU A 59 11.23 8.91 -4.86
CA LEU A 59 12.07 8.38 -5.94
C LEU A 59 11.45 8.65 -7.31
N LYS A 60 10.13 8.48 -7.43
CA LYS A 60 9.40 8.79 -8.66
C LYS A 60 9.48 10.28 -9.01
N ALA A 61 9.20 11.16 -8.05
CA ALA A 61 9.28 12.60 -8.28
C ALA A 61 10.69 13.07 -8.68
N ALA A 62 11.75 12.39 -8.24
CA ALA A 62 13.12 12.69 -8.65
C ALA A 62 13.49 12.13 -10.03
N SER A 63 12.69 11.22 -10.59
CA SER A 63 12.90 10.61 -11.91
C SER A 63 12.15 11.30 -13.05
N GLU A 64 11.32 12.30 -12.73
CA GLU A 64 10.59 13.18 -13.67
C GLU A 64 11.34 14.51 -13.87
#